data_AF-A0A076L8L0-F1
#
_entry.id   AF-A0A076L8L0-F1
#
_cell.length_a   1.000
_cell.length_b   1.000
_cell.length_c   1.000
_cell.angle_alpha   90.00
_cell.angle_beta   90.00
_cell.angle_gamma   90.00
#
_symmetry.space_group_name_H-M   'P 1'
#
loop_
_entity.id
_entity.type
_entity.pdbx_description
1 polymer ?
#
loop_
_entity_poly.entity_id
_entity_poly.type
_entity_poly.pdbx_seq_one_letter_code
_entity_poly.pdbx_strand_id
1 'polypeptide(L)'
;LYAADATFWMPAWDDEDKLTEDPQKEISLIWYGNRSGLEDRVFRIRTERSSATIPDTRTSHNISNLELIEQGEGFCKLRFNWHTMS
;
A
#
# COMPACT_ATOMS: atom_id res chain seq x y z
N LEU A 1 12.11 0.52 4.22
CA LEU A 1 12.14 0.64 2.74
C LEU A 1 11.69 -0.69 2.15
N TYR A 2 11.04 -0.68 0.99
CA TYR A 2 10.61 -1.89 0.29
C TYR A 2 11.80 -2.62 -0.37
N ALA A 3 11.76 -3.95 -0.46
CA ALA A 3 12.68 -4.74 -1.27
C ALA A 3 12.50 -4.43 -2.77
N ALA A 4 13.52 -4.68 -3.60
CA ALA A 4 13.47 -4.31 -5.03
C ALA A 4 12.35 -5.07 -5.79
N ASP A 5 12.14 -6.33 -5.41
CA ASP A 5 11.13 -7.26 -5.91
C ASP A 5 9.80 -7.21 -5.15
N ALA A 6 9.65 -6.29 -4.18
CA ALA A 6 8.43 -6.19 -3.39
C ALA A 6 7.22 -5.83 -4.26
N THR A 7 6.17 -6.65 -4.18
CA THR A 7 4.86 -6.33 -4.73
C THR A 7 4.08 -5.46 -3.74
N PHE A 8 3.30 -4.52 -4.27
CA PHE A 8 2.39 -3.71 -3.47
C PHE A 8 1.00 -3.73 -4.10
N TRP A 9 0.04 -4.23 -3.34
CA TRP A 9 -1.32 -4.47 -3.82
C TRP A 9 -2.36 -3.98 -2.82
N MET A 10 -3.34 -3.24 -3.32
CA MET A 10 -4.56 -2.88 -2.63
C MET A 10 -5.74 -3.32 -3.51
N PRO A 11 -6.45 -4.39 -3.15
CA PRO A 11 -7.60 -4.88 -3.91
C PRO A 11 -8.72 -3.83 -3.94
N ALA A 12 -9.58 -3.95 -4.95
CA ALA A 12 -10.83 -3.20 -5.03
C ALA A 12 -11.97 -4.06 -4.48
N TRP A 13 -13.09 -3.40 -4.17
CA TRP A 13 -14.35 -4.09 -3.94
C TRP A 13 -15.04 -4.34 -5.28
N ASP A 14 -15.61 -5.54 -5.45
CA ASP A 14 -16.45 -5.88 -6.59
C ASP A 14 -17.93 -5.56 -6.32
N ASP A 15 -18.79 -5.87 -7.29
CA ASP A 15 -20.23 -5.63 -7.21
C ASP A 15 -20.96 -6.55 -6.20
N GLU A 16 -20.27 -7.58 -5.67
CA GLU A 16 -20.78 -8.51 -4.67
C GLU A 16 -20.28 -8.21 -3.25
N ASP A 17 -19.74 -7.00 -3.03
CA ASP A 17 -19.11 -6.59 -1.76
C ASP A 17 -17.99 -7.56 -1.32
N LYS A 18 -17.24 -8.11 -2.27
CA LYS A 18 -16.03 -8.90 -2.01
C LYS A 18 -14.78 -8.17 -2.49
N LEU A 19 -13.65 -8.51 -1.91
CA LEU A 19 -12.36 -8.02 -2.39
C LEU A 19 -11.92 -8.84 -3.60
N THR A 20 -11.31 -8.18 -4.58
CA THR A 20 -10.65 -8.86 -5.71
C THR A 20 -9.49 -9.73 -5.22
N GLU A 21 -9.28 -10.88 -5.89
CA GLU A 21 -8.34 -11.92 -5.45
C GLU A 21 -7.13 -12.08 -6.39
N ASP A 22 -7.20 -11.59 -7.63
CA ASP A 22 -6.13 -11.66 -8.62
C ASP A 22 -5.82 -10.28 -9.26
N PRO A 23 -4.71 -9.61 -8.89
CA PRO A 23 -4.35 -8.31 -9.45
C PRO A 23 -4.00 -8.33 -10.95
N GLN A 24 -3.80 -9.51 -11.55
CA GLN A 24 -3.47 -9.66 -12.97
C GLN A 24 -4.72 -9.83 -13.84
N LYS A 25 -5.85 -10.20 -13.24
CA LYS A 25 -7.11 -10.46 -13.97
C LYS A 25 -8.24 -9.52 -13.56
N GLU A 26 -8.14 -8.91 -12.39
CA GLU A 26 -9.19 -8.10 -11.78
C GLU A 26 -8.72 -6.68 -11.49
N ILE A 27 -9.69 -5.78 -11.27
CA ILE A 27 -9.40 -4.38 -10.98
C ILE A 27 -8.77 -4.26 -9.58
N SER A 28 -7.77 -3.39 -9.46
CA SER A 28 -7.10 -3.05 -8.20
C SER A 28 -7.15 -1.54 -7.97
N LEU A 29 -7.26 -1.11 -6.71
CA LEU A 29 -7.09 0.30 -6.36
C LEU A 29 -5.63 0.75 -6.51
N ILE A 30 -4.69 -0.13 -6.13
CA ILE A 30 -3.26 0.04 -6.37
C ILE A 30 -2.66 -1.33 -6.70
N TRP A 31 -1.87 -1.42 -7.77
CA TRP A 31 -1.05 -2.58 -8.07
C TRP A 31 0.31 -2.15 -8.61
N TYR A 32 1.37 -2.68 -8.00
CA TYR A 32 2.75 -2.60 -8.49
C TYR A 32 3.42 -3.96 -8.35
N GLY A 33 3.88 -4.52 -9.48
CA GLY A 33 4.57 -5.82 -9.51
C GLY A 33 6.00 -5.78 -8.99
N ASN A 34 6.55 -4.59 -8.72
CA ASN A 34 7.83 -4.38 -8.06
C ASN A 34 7.85 -2.97 -7.43
N ARG A 35 8.94 -2.62 -6.75
CA ARG A 35 9.08 -1.35 -6.02
C ARG A 35 9.05 -0.10 -6.90
N SER A 36 9.37 -0.19 -8.19
CA SER A 36 9.58 1.00 -9.04
C SER A 36 8.34 1.89 -9.15
N GLY A 37 7.14 1.33 -9.10
CA GLY A 37 5.91 2.13 -9.10
C GLY A 37 5.70 2.96 -7.82
N LEU A 38 6.21 2.48 -6.68
CA LEU A 38 6.24 3.25 -5.44
C LEU A 38 7.30 4.35 -5.48
N GLU A 39 8.45 4.09 -6.09
CA GLU A 39 9.52 5.08 -6.27
C GLU A 39 9.04 6.29 -7.09
N ASP A 40 8.29 6.05 -8.16
CA ASP A 40 7.69 7.12 -8.98
C ASP A 40 6.72 7.99 -8.15
N ARG A 41 5.90 7.38 -7.27
CA ARG A 41 5.03 8.13 -6.35
C ARG A 41 5.82 9.00 -5.38
N VAL A 42 6.90 8.46 -4.80
CA VAL A 42 7.77 9.22 -3.90
C VAL A 42 8.44 10.38 -4.65
N PHE A 43 8.91 10.13 -5.87
CA PHE A 43 9.51 11.16 -6.72
C PHE A 43 8.50 12.28 -7.02
N ARG A 44 7.27 11.95 -7.39
CA ARG A 44 6.21 12.93 -7.66
C ARG A 44 5.89 13.81 -6.45
N ILE A 45 5.84 13.25 -5.24
CA ILE A 45 5.61 14.02 -4.01
C ILE A 45 6.79 14.94 -3.73
N ARG A 46 8.03 14.43 -3.84
CA ARG A 46 9.26 15.18 -3.50
C ARG A 46 9.60 16.29 -4.47
N THR A 47 9.08 16.26 -5.69
CA THR A 47 9.38 17.27 -6.71
C THR A 47 8.50 18.51 -6.63
N GLU A 48 7.60 18.61 -5.65
CA GLU A 48 6.68 19.76 -5.42
C GLU A 48 5.78 20.10 -6.62
N ARG A 49 5.74 19.23 -7.63
CA ARG A 49 4.91 19.39 -8.85
C ARG A 49 3.48 18.87 -8.68
N SER A 50 3.17 18.37 -7.50
CA SER A 50 1.85 17.86 -7.16
C SER A 50 1.02 18.97 -6.52
N SER A 51 0.14 19.61 -7.30
CA SER A 51 -0.80 20.61 -6.76
C SER A 51 -1.70 20.04 -5.66
N ALA A 52 -1.94 18.73 -5.67
CA ALA A 52 -2.72 18.02 -4.66
C ALA A 52 -2.04 17.93 -3.27
N THR A 53 -0.80 18.37 -3.12
CA THR A 53 -0.04 18.32 -1.86
C THR A 53 0.32 19.71 -1.34
N ILE A 54 -0.37 20.77 -1.80
CA ILE A 54 -0.17 22.15 -1.37
C ILE A 54 -1.45 22.69 -0.73
N PRO A 55 -1.42 23.21 0.51
CA PRO A 55 -0.28 23.20 1.44
C PRO A 55 0.06 21.79 1.91
N ASP A 56 1.21 21.62 2.58
CA ASP A 56 1.65 20.32 3.10
C ASP A 56 0.52 19.58 3.82
N THR A 57 0.17 18.41 3.30
CA THR A 57 -0.83 17.54 3.90
C THR A 57 -0.32 17.00 5.22
N ARG A 58 -1.11 17.19 6.28
CA ARG A 58 -0.91 16.49 7.55
C ARG A 58 -1.55 15.12 7.43
N THR A 59 -0.86 14.08 7.89
CA THR A 59 -1.44 12.74 8.00
C THR A 59 -1.10 12.17 9.37
N SER A 60 -2.01 11.39 9.94
CA SER A 60 -1.78 10.59 11.15
C SER A 60 -2.08 9.14 10.84
N HIS A 61 -1.10 8.27 11.09
CA HIS A 61 -1.20 6.84 10.87
C HIS A 61 -1.21 6.12 12.22
N ASN A 62 -2.35 5.52 12.55
CA ASN A 62 -2.53 4.75 13.78
C ASN A 62 -2.57 3.28 13.40
N ILE A 63 -1.56 2.52 13.87
CA ILE A 63 -1.45 1.08 13.63
C ILE A 63 -1.84 0.36 14.92
N SER A 64 -2.73 -0.62 14.81
CA SER A 64 -3.18 -1.42 15.95
C SER A 64 -3.38 -2.89 15.56
N ASN A 65 -3.63 -3.74 16.55
CA ASN A 65 -3.94 -5.16 16.34
C ASN A 65 -2.88 -5.90 15.52
N LEU A 66 -1.60 -5.57 15.76
CA LEU A 66 -0.51 -6.25 15.07
C LEU A 66 -0.43 -7.70 15.56
N GLU A 67 -0.51 -8.62 14.60
CA GLU A 67 -0.56 -10.05 14.83
C GLU A 67 0.44 -10.75 13.89
N LEU A 68 1.19 -11.69 14.46
CA LEU A 68 2.10 -12.55 13.71
C LEU A 68 1.35 -13.82 13.32
N ILE A 69 1.13 -13.98 12.02
CA ILE A 69 0.40 -15.10 11.43
C ILE A 69 1.34 -16.28 11.18
N GLU A 70 2.57 -15.98 10.76
CA GLU A 70 3.57 -16.99 10.43
C GLU A 70 4.98 -16.37 10.56
N GLN A 71 5.96 -17.18 10.95
CA GLN A 71 7.36 -16.78 10.98
C GLN A 71 8.24 -17.97 10.63
N GLY A 72 9.26 -17.72 9.81
CA GLY A 72 10.28 -18.69 9.46
C GLY A 72 11.63 -18.02 9.30
N GLU A 73 12.57 -18.71 8.67
CA GLU A 73 13.90 -18.15 8.42
C GLU A 73 13.81 -17.03 7.37
N GLY A 74 14.14 -15.81 7.78
CA GLY A 74 14.17 -14.65 6.88
C GLY A 74 12.82 -14.04 6.51
N PHE A 75 11.69 -14.54 7.03
CA PHE A 75 10.38 -13.97 6.77
C PHE A 75 9.44 -13.97 7.99
N CYS A 76 8.48 -13.05 7.94
CA CYS A 76 7.36 -12.98 8.87
C CYS A 76 6.12 -12.51 8.11
N LYS A 77 5.01 -13.22 8.31
CA LYS A 77 3.68 -12.83 7.81
C LYS A 77 2.92 -12.16 8.94
N LEU A 78 2.52 -10.92 8.71
CA LEU A 78 1.84 -10.09 9.69
C LEU A 78 0.45 -9.70 9.19
N ARG A 79 -0.46 -9.50 10.14
CA ARG A 79 -1.75 -8.84 9.95
C ARG A 79 -1.85 -7.69 10.93
N PHE A 80 -2.41 -6.57 10.52
CA PHE A 80 -2.64 -5.43 11.38
C PHE A 80 -3.81 -4.60 10.86
N ASN A 81 -4.38 -3.77 11.74
CA ASN A 81 -5.34 -2.76 11.38
C ASN A 81 -4.62 -1.40 11.30
N TRP A 82 -4.97 -0.59 10.31
CA TRP A 82 -4.54 0.80 10.27
C TRP A 82 -5.74 1.74 10.20
N HIS A 83 -5.58 2.91 10.78
CA HIS A 83 -6.49 4.03 10.63
C HIS A 83 -5.69 5.27 10.25
N THR A 84 -6.04 5.87 9.12
CA THR A 84 -5.36 7.06 8.59
C THR A 84 -6.32 8.24 8.63
N MET A 85 -5.89 9.33 9.28
CA MET A 85 -6.59 10.63 9.28
C MET A 85 -5.81 11.63 8.44
N SER A 86 -6.52 12.50 7.70
CA SER A 86 -5.97 13.64 6.94
C SER A 86 -6.36 14.97 7.57
#